data_AF-A0A1H6G1K2-F1
#
_entry.id   AF-A0A1H6G1K2-F1
#
_cell.length_a   1.000
_cell.length_b   1.000
_cell.length_c   1.000
_cell.angle_alpha   90.00
_cell.angle_beta   90.00
_cell.angle_gamma   90.00
#
_symmetry.space_group_name_H-M   'P 1'
#
loop_
_entity.id
_entity.type
_entity.pdbx_description
1 polymer ?
#
loop_
_entity_poly.entity_id
_entity_poly.type
_entity_poly.pdbx_seq_one_letter_code
_entity_poly.pdbx_strand_id
1 'polypeptide(L)'
;MTAIRGILSGLLASVIGILVIGLLATIVFAVAIFVISTGAGLAGYDPSADFVVLSAALVVVSVILTGGFTPRLSGSGSSDDGDETFEDRTFN
;
A
#
# COMPACT_ATOMS: atom_id res chain seq x y z
N MET A 1 28.89 14.21 6.72
CA MET A 1 27.72 14.22 7.64
C MET A 1 26.38 14.19 6.90
N THR A 2 26.26 14.79 5.72
CA THR A 2 25.03 14.80 4.90
C THR A 2 24.57 13.41 4.43
N ALA A 3 25.50 12.53 4.03
CA ALA A 3 25.17 11.17 3.60
C ALA A 3 24.51 10.31 4.71
N ILE A 4 25.03 10.40 5.94
CA ILE A 4 24.50 9.66 7.10
C ILE A 4 23.07 10.11 7.44
N ARG A 5 22.81 11.43 7.34
CA ARG A 5 21.46 11.98 7.57
C ARG A 5 20.47 11.51 6.50
N GLY A 6 20.88 11.43 5.24
CA GLY A 6 20.05 10.93 4.14
C GLY A 6 19.69 9.44 4.28
N ILE A 7 20.64 8.61 4.70
CA ILE A 7 20.39 7.19 4.98
C ILE A 7 19.40 7.05 6.15
N LEU A 8 19.60 7.81 7.23
CA LEU A 8 18.74 7.74 8.41
C LEU A 8 17.30 8.20 8.11
N SER A 9 17.12 9.24 7.28
CA SER A 9 15.78 9.65 6.83
C SER A 9 15.11 8.61 5.93
N GLY A 10 15.87 7.97 5.03
CA GLY A 10 15.35 6.89 4.19
C GLY A 10 14.92 5.67 5.00
N LEU A 11 15.71 5.33 6.02
CA LEU A 11 15.43 4.20 6.92
C LEU A 11 14.18 4.49 7.78
N LEU A 12 14.05 5.71 8.29
CA LEU A 12 12.85 6.13 9.02
C LEU A 12 11.60 6.09 8.13
N ALA A 13 11.69 6.58 6.89
CA ALA A 13 10.59 6.51 5.93
C ALA A 13 10.19 5.05 5.62
N SER A 14 11.16 4.15 5.51
CA SER A 14 10.90 2.71 5.32
C SER A 14 10.17 2.09 6.50
N VAL A 15 10.60 2.38 7.74
CA VAL A 15 9.93 1.89 8.96
C VAL A 15 8.49 2.38 9.02
N ILE A 16 8.25 3.67 8.77
CA ILE A 16 6.91 4.24 8.73
C ILE A 16 6.07 3.56 7.64
N GLY A 17 6.63 3.34 6.46
CA GLY A 17 5.97 2.62 5.38
C GLY A 17 5.53 1.21 5.78
N ILE A 18 6.41 0.44 6.43
CA ILE A 18 6.09 -0.91 6.94
C ILE A 18 4.97 -0.85 7.98
N LEU A 19 5.01 0.12 8.90
CA LEU A 19 3.96 0.28 9.91
C LEU A 19 2.60 0.61 9.29
N VAL A 20 2.57 1.50 8.29
CA VAL A 20 1.35 1.85 7.56
C VAL A 20 0.78 0.63 6.84
N ILE A 21 1.62 -0.12 6.13
CA ILE A 21 1.19 -1.35 5.45
C ILE A 21 0.67 -2.38 6.47
N GLY A 22 1.35 -2.55 7.61
CA GLY A 22 0.90 -3.45 8.67
C GLY A 22 -0.45 -3.06 9.27
N LEU A 23 -0.69 -1.76 9.47
CA LEU A 23 -1.99 -1.26 9.94
C LEU A 23 -3.09 -1.54 8.92
N LEU A 24 -2.85 -1.21 7.64
CA LEU A 24 -3.81 -1.49 6.57
C LEU A 24 -4.11 -2.98 6.44
N ALA A 25 -3.08 -3.84 6.50
CA ALA A 25 -3.23 -5.28 6.46
C ALA A 25 -4.12 -5.79 7.61
N THR A 26 -3.98 -5.22 8.80
CA THR A 26 -4.80 -5.59 9.99
C THR A 26 -6.27 -5.24 9.78
N ILE A 27 -6.56 -4.07 9.22
CA ILE A 27 -7.93 -3.64 8.92
C ILE A 27 -8.55 -4.57 7.87
N VAL A 28 -7.82 -4.83 6.79
CA VAL A 28 -8.26 -5.74 5.71
C VAL A 28 -8.51 -7.14 6.26
N PHE A 29 -7.63 -7.64 7.13
CA PHE A 29 -7.77 -8.94 7.76
C PHE A 29 -9.09 -9.08 8.54
N ALA A 30 -9.44 -8.05 9.32
CA ALA A 30 -10.73 -8.04 10.02
C ALA A 30 -11.93 -8.08 9.05
N VAL A 31 -11.86 -7.34 7.95
CA VAL A 31 -12.89 -7.38 6.90
C VAL A 31 -12.94 -8.74 6.22
N ALA A 32 -11.79 -9.37 5.95
CA ALA A 32 -11.71 -10.68 5.34
C ALA A 32 -12.37 -11.77 6.20
N ILE A 33 -12.16 -11.74 7.52
CA ILE A 33 -12.87 -12.64 8.46
C ILE A 33 -14.39 -12.50 8.30
N PHE A 34 -14.90 -11.26 8.29
CA PHE A 34 -16.33 -11.00 8.13
C PHE A 34 -16.86 -11.55 6.80
N VAL A 35 -16.16 -11.29 5.69
CA VAL A 35 -16.55 -11.76 4.35
C VAL A 35 -16.58 -13.28 4.29
N ILE A 36 -15.55 -13.96 4.81
CA ILE A 36 -15.45 -15.42 4.78
C ILE A 36 -16.52 -16.04 5.67
N SER A 37 -16.69 -15.57 6.90
CA SER A 37 -17.70 -16.10 7.83
C SER A 37 -19.11 -15.91 7.30
N THR A 38 -19.42 -14.73 6.77
CA THR A 38 -20.75 -14.45 6.20
C THR A 38 -20.98 -15.29 4.94
N GLY A 39 -19.99 -15.37 4.05
CA GLY A 39 -20.07 -16.18 2.83
C GLY A 39 -20.28 -17.65 3.12
N ALA A 40 -19.58 -18.20 4.11
CA ALA A 40 -19.76 -19.59 4.55
C ALA A 40 -21.18 -19.85 5.07
N GLY A 41 -21.71 -18.94 5.90
CA GLY A 41 -23.08 -19.04 6.41
C GLY A 41 -24.14 -19.01 5.31
N LEU A 42 -23.97 -18.14 4.30
CA LEU A 42 -24.87 -18.09 3.13
C LEU A 42 -24.82 -19.36 2.27
N ALA A 43 -23.67 -20.04 2.26
CA ALA A 43 -23.47 -21.31 1.57
C ALA A 43 -23.89 -22.53 2.40
N GLY A 44 -24.39 -22.33 3.63
CA GLY A 44 -24.81 -23.42 4.52
C GLY A 44 -23.66 -24.19 5.18
N TYR A 45 -22.46 -23.61 5.20
CA TYR A 45 -21.30 -24.17 5.91
C TYR A 45 -21.15 -23.56 7.29
N ASP A 46 -20.67 -24.36 8.24
CA ASP A 46 -20.32 -23.93 9.59
C ASP A 46 -18.82 -24.18 9.86
N PRO A 47 -17.93 -23.31 9.35
CA PRO A 47 -16.50 -23.48 9.50
C PRO A 47 -16.04 -23.16 10.92
N SER A 48 -15.00 -23.85 11.40
CA SER A 48 -14.34 -23.49 12.65
C SER A 48 -13.69 -22.10 12.57
N ALA A 49 -13.60 -21.42 13.70
CA ALA A 49 -12.97 -20.10 13.78
C ALA A 49 -11.51 -20.11 13.26
N ASP A 50 -10.77 -21.18 13.57
CA ASP A 50 -9.37 -21.35 13.10
C ASP A 50 -9.28 -21.40 11.57
N PHE A 51 -10.26 -22.03 10.91
CA PHE A 51 -10.31 -22.08 9.45
C PHE A 51 -10.59 -20.70 8.83
N VAL A 52 -11.50 -19.93 9.43
CA VAL A 52 -11.82 -18.57 8.97
C VAL A 52 -10.60 -17.66 9.11
N VAL A 53 -9.91 -17.73 10.24
CA VAL A 53 -8.69 -16.95 10.54
C VAL A 53 -7.56 -17.31 9.56
N LEU A 54 -7.30 -18.62 9.36
CA LEU A 54 -6.27 -19.07 8.43
C LEU A 54 -6.58 -18.64 6.99
N SER A 55 -7.82 -18.83 6.55
CA SER A 55 -8.26 -18.44 5.21
C SER A 55 -8.15 -16.93 5.00
N ALA A 56 -8.58 -16.12 5.99
CA ALA A 56 -8.42 -14.68 5.95
C ALA A 56 -6.94 -14.27 5.86
N ALA A 57 -6.05 -14.94 6.60
CA ALA A 57 -4.63 -14.66 6.58
C ALA A 57 -4.02 -14.94 5.19
N LEU A 58 -4.38 -16.06 4.58
CA LEU A 58 -3.91 -16.41 3.23
C LEU A 58 -4.42 -15.43 2.16
N VAL A 59 -5.67 -14.99 2.26
CA VAL A 59 -6.22 -13.95 1.37
C VAL A 59 -5.43 -12.64 1.53
N VAL A 60 -5.22 -12.18 2.75
CA VAL A 60 -4.48 -10.93 3.02
C VAL A 60 -3.04 -11.00 2.50
N VAL A 61 -2.34 -12.11 2.76
CA VAL A 61 -0.98 -12.33 2.23
C VAL A 61 -0.98 -12.29 0.69
N SER A 62 -1.96 -12.93 0.05
CA SER A 62 -2.08 -12.92 -1.41
C SER A 62 -2.30 -11.51 -1.96
N VAL A 63 -3.16 -10.70 -1.32
CA VAL A 63 -3.42 -9.32 -1.74
C VAL A 63 -2.19 -8.43 -1.55
N ILE A 64 -1.42 -8.63 -0.47
CA ILE A 64 -0.16 -7.91 -0.25
C ILE A 64 0.85 -8.26 -1.34
N LEU A 65 1.05 -9.54 -1.62
CA LEU A 65 2.05 -10.01 -2.60
C LEU A 65 1.70 -9.62 -4.04
N THR A 66 0.42 -9.62 -4.41
CA THR A 66 -0.02 -9.17 -5.75
C THR A 66 -0.01 -7.65 -5.93
N GLY A 67 0.31 -6.89 -4.88
CA GLY A 67 0.29 -5.42 -4.92
C GLY A 67 -1.12 -4.83 -4.95
N GLY A 68 -2.14 -5.53 -4.45
CA GLY A 68 -3.52 -5.04 -4.41
C GLY A 68 -3.70 -3.76 -3.56
N PHE A 69 -2.72 -3.45 -2.71
CA PHE A 69 -2.67 -2.23 -1.90
C PHE A 69 -1.71 -1.17 -2.43
N THR A 70 -0.99 -1.42 -3.54
CA THR A 70 -0.08 -0.42 -4.12
C THR A 70 -0.92 0.76 -4.59
N PRO A 71 -0.82 1.94 -3.94
CA PRO A 71 -1.58 3.10 -4.37
C PRO A 71 -1.14 3.45 -5.78
N ARG A 72 -2.09 3.47 -6.73
CA ARG A 72 -1.82 4.04 -8.05
C ARG A 72 -1.67 5.54 -7.87
N LEU A 73 -0.43 5.98 -7.67
CA LEU A 73 -0.03 7.38 -7.68
C LEU A 73 -0.14 7.92 -9.12
N SER A 74 -1.35 7.99 -9.68
CA SER A 74 -1.58 8.55 -11.02
C SER A 74 -1.80 10.07 -10.99
N GLY A 75 -1.23 10.81 -10.02
CA GLY A 75 -1.68 12.18 -9.78
C GLY A 75 -0.72 13.16 -9.12
N SER A 76 0.59 12.90 -9.02
CA SER A 76 1.53 13.86 -8.43
C SER A 76 2.73 14.17 -9.32
N GLY A 77 2.48 14.50 -10.58
CA GLY A 77 3.52 14.89 -11.54
C GLY A 77 2.98 15.75 -12.68
N SER A 78 2.50 16.95 -12.37
CA SER A 78 2.32 18.06 -13.34
C SER A 78 2.26 19.40 -12.60
N SER A 79 3.26 19.67 -11.75
CA SER A 79 3.49 21.00 -11.18
C SER A 79 4.97 21.15 -10.78
N ASP A 80 5.89 20.87 -11.72
CA ASP A 80 7.27 21.37 -11.67
C ASP A 80 7.95 21.18 -13.03
N ASP A 81 7.61 22.04 -13.98
CA ASP A 81 8.52 22.57 -15.00
C ASP A 81 8.03 24.02 -15.12
N GLY A 82 8.73 24.99 -14.55
CA GLY A 82 10.04 25.36 -15.04
C GLY A 82 9.81 26.49 -16.02
N ASP A 83 9.92 27.70 -15.51
CA ASP A 83 9.83 28.98 -16.20
C ASP A 83 10.88 29.06 -17.33
N GLU A 84 10.58 28.53 -18.51
CA GLU A 84 11.34 28.78 -19.73
C GLU A 84 10.69 29.94 -20.50
N THR A 85 10.90 31.16 -19.97
CA THR A 85 10.83 32.35 -20.79
C THR A 85 11.84 32.17 -21.93
N PHE A 86 11.34 31.78 -23.10
CA PHE A 86 12.11 31.68 -24.35
C PHE A 86 12.80 33.03 -24.60
N GLU A 87 14.04 33.15 -24.14
CA GLU A 87 14.93 34.23 -24.49
C GLU A 87 15.28 34.08 -25.97
N ASP A 88 14.48 34.77 -26.79
CA ASP A 88 14.77 35.11 -28.18
C ASP A 88 16.13 35.82 -28.26
N ARG A 89 17.19 35.03 -28.40
CA ARG A 89 18.54 35.50 -28.76
C ARG A 89 18.93 34.90 -30.10
N THR A 90 18.16 35.24 -31.13
CA THR A 90 18.58 35.05 -32.51
C THR A 90 19.65 36.10 -32.88
N PHE A 91 20.88 35.84 -32.48
CA PHE A 91 22.08 36.46 -33.07
C PHE A 91 23.04 35.35 -33.51
N ASN A 92 22.87 34.91 -34.76
CA ASN A 92 23.93 34.60 -35.72
C ASN A 92 23.30 34.36 -37.10
#